data_AF-A0ABD5GUU7-F1
#
_entry.id   AF-A0ABD5GUU7-F1
#
_cell.length_a   1.000
_cell.length_b   1.000
_cell.length_c   1.000
_cell.angle_alpha   90.00
_cell.angle_beta   90.00
_cell.angle_gamma   90.00
#
_symmetry.space_group_name_H-M   'P 1'
#
loop_
_entity.id
_entity.type
_entity.pdbx_description
1 polymer ?
#
loop_
_entity_poly.entity_id
_entity_poly.type
_entity_poly.pdbx_seq_one_letter_code
_entity_poly.pdbx_strand_id
1 'polypeptide(L)'
;MKAEDNLVDTWLKESVKREMLFRVGAWSTFTFLVFYISFKDPSFALKNYAFPFIHKELDKLNFVWAFLLYPVLLAFFFKDIKHSKPSKWGGNTFLSNAGMIVKKLTGELLLWVSGISVSLFLVFLTTLPALLISESNTSPRDYVLSLYSIFCIGLLTFISLKTYYRLRIDKPFIFNWVTSHTKIKIIYAMMFIASLALLK
;
A
#
# COMPACT_ATOMS: atom_id res chain seq x y z
N MET A 1 -21.04 30.17 -1.75
CA MET A 1 -19.88 30.50 -0.89
C MET A 1 -18.67 29.78 -1.43
N LYS A 2 -17.67 30.50 -1.97
CA LYS A 2 -16.36 29.89 -2.26
C LYS A 2 -15.72 29.61 -0.90
N ALA A 3 -15.43 28.34 -0.60
CA ALA A 3 -14.68 27.98 0.59
C ALA A 3 -13.39 28.81 0.58
N GLU A 4 -13.10 29.50 1.68
CA GLU A 4 -11.82 30.17 1.89
C GLU A 4 -10.71 29.20 1.49
N ASP A 5 -9.75 29.68 0.69
CA ASP A 5 -8.63 28.87 0.24
C ASP A 5 -7.90 28.33 1.48
N ASN A 6 -8.21 27.08 1.83
CA ASN A 6 -7.67 26.43 3.01
C ASN A 6 -6.18 26.25 2.78
N LEU A 7 -5.37 27.11 3.41
CA LEU A 7 -3.92 27.17 3.22
C LEU A 7 -3.25 25.80 3.38
N VAL A 8 -3.77 24.97 4.28
CA VAL A 8 -3.30 23.60 4.49
C VAL A 8 -3.60 22.71 3.28
N ASP A 9 -4.80 22.80 2.71
CA ASP A 9 -5.20 22.01 1.54
C ASP A 9 -4.41 22.45 0.28
N THR A 10 -4.21 23.75 0.11
CA THR A 10 -3.36 24.31 -0.96
C THR A 10 -1.92 23.82 -0.83
N TRP A 11 -1.35 23.89 0.38
CA TRP A 11 0.03 23.43 0.66
C TRP A 11 0.21 21.91 0.48
N LEU A 12 -0.79 21.11 0.88
CA LEU A 12 -0.77 19.65 0.69
C LEU A 12 -0.81 19.25 -0.79
N LYS A 13 -1.60 19.96 -1.60
CA LYS A 13 -1.75 19.70 -3.05
C LYS A 13 -0.49 19.97 -3.86
N GLU A 14 0.42 20.80 -3.36
CA GLU A 14 1.68 21.12 -4.06
C GLU A 14 2.63 19.92 -4.21
N SER A 15 2.49 18.85 -3.41
CA SER A 15 3.30 17.64 -3.59
C SER A 15 2.57 16.39 -3.14
N VAL A 16 2.49 15.41 -4.04
CA VAL A 16 1.96 14.07 -3.72
C VAL A 16 2.70 13.44 -2.54
N LYS A 17 4.01 13.70 -2.37
CA LYS A 17 4.77 13.19 -1.22
C LYS A 17 4.30 13.83 0.09
N ARG A 18 4.04 15.14 0.10
CA ARG A 18 3.52 15.87 1.27
C ARG A 18 2.14 15.35 1.64
N GLU A 19 1.26 15.22 0.65
CA GLU A 19 -0.08 14.64 0.83
C GLU A 19 0.00 13.25 1.47
N MET A 20 0.86 12.37 0.94
CA MET A 20 1.04 11.01 1.48
C MET A 20 1.60 11.01 2.91
N LEU A 21 2.64 11.81 3.19
CA LEU A 21 3.23 11.90 4.53
C LEU A 21 2.22 12.41 5.54
N PHE A 22 1.43 13.41 5.17
CA PHE A 22 0.35 13.90 6.03
C PHE A 22 -0.69 12.82 6.32
N ARG A 23 -1.13 12.06 5.31
CA ARG A 23 -2.09 10.96 5.49
C ARG A 23 -1.53 9.85 6.36
N VAL A 24 -0.29 9.42 6.13
CA VAL A 24 0.38 8.41 6.95
C VAL A 24 0.50 8.91 8.40
N GLY A 25 0.88 10.18 8.59
CA GLY A 25 0.91 10.81 9.92
C GLY A 25 -0.46 10.77 10.60
N ALA A 26 -1.51 11.22 9.92
CA ALA A 26 -2.87 11.23 10.44
C ALA A 26 -3.36 9.81 10.82
N TRP A 27 -3.17 8.83 9.94
CA TRP A 27 -3.51 7.43 10.23
C TRP A 27 -2.73 6.89 11.41
N SER A 28 -1.44 7.22 11.51
CA SER A 28 -0.59 6.79 12.62
C SER A 28 -1.04 7.40 13.95
N THR A 29 -1.29 8.71 13.99
CA THR A 29 -1.77 9.41 15.17
C THR A 29 -3.13 8.88 15.61
N PHE A 30 -4.06 8.71 14.67
CA PHE A 30 -5.39 8.17 14.96
C PHE A 30 -5.30 6.74 15.53
N THR A 31 -4.49 5.88 14.89
CA THR A 31 -4.27 4.51 15.36
C THR A 31 -3.69 4.49 16.76
N PHE A 32 -2.69 5.33 17.04
CA PHE A 32 -2.07 5.41 18.36
C PHE A 32 -3.07 5.86 19.42
N LEU A 33 -3.89 6.88 19.14
CA LEU A 33 -4.92 7.36 20.06
C LEU A 33 -5.97 6.28 20.35
N VAL A 34 -6.49 5.63 19.31
CA VAL A 34 -7.46 4.54 19.47
C VAL A 34 -6.84 3.40 20.26
N PHE A 35 -5.62 3.00 19.93
CA PHE A 35 -4.91 1.94 20.65
C PHE A 35 -4.68 2.30 22.12
N TYR A 36 -4.25 3.53 22.42
CA TYR A 36 -4.04 4.01 23.78
C TYR A 36 -5.32 3.99 24.62
N ILE A 37 -6.46 4.38 24.02
CA ILE A 37 -7.76 4.33 24.70
C ILE A 37 -8.16 2.87 24.94
N SER A 38 -8.07 2.01 23.93
CA SER A 38 -8.43 0.58 24.06
C SER A 38 -7.53 -0.16 25.06
N PHE A 39 -6.25 0.17 25.13
CA PHE A 39 -5.31 -0.47 26.06
C PHE A 39 -5.63 -0.17 27.53
N LYS A 40 -6.32 0.94 27.82
CA LYS A 40 -6.78 1.27 29.18
C LYS A 40 -8.02 0.49 29.60
N ASP A 41 -8.70 -0.17 28.68
CA ASP A 41 -9.88 -0.98 28.99
C ASP A 41 -9.43 -2.34 29.57
N PRO A 42 -9.81 -2.69 30.81
CA PRO A 42 -9.44 -3.96 31.43
C PRO A 42 -10.00 -5.20 30.71
N SER A 43 -11.00 -5.03 29.84
CA SER A 43 -11.56 -6.11 29.02
C SER A 43 -10.80 -6.34 27.70
N PHE A 44 -9.85 -5.45 27.37
CA PHE A 44 -9.11 -5.51 26.12
C PHE A 44 -8.02 -6.60 26.14
N ALA A 45 -8.45 -7.83 25.89
CA ALA A 45 -7.56 -8.97 25.69
C ALA A 45 -7.07 -9.01 24.24
N LEU A 46 -5.96 -8.33 23.99
CA LEU A 46 -5.35 -8.22 22.67
C LEU A 46 -5.05 -9.57 22.00
N LYS A 47 -4.79 -10.62 22.79
CA LYS A 47 -4.66 -12.01 22.34
C LYS A 47 -5.85 -12.46 21.48
N ASN A 48 -7.05 -12.02 21.82
CA ASN A 48 -8.30 -12.38 21.14
C ASN A 48 -8.43 -11.74 19.75
N TYR A 49 -7.57 -10.78 19.42
CA TYR A 49 -7.56 -10.07 18.13
C TYR A 49 -6.31 -10.40 17.31
N ALA A 50 -5.13 -10.45 17.94
CA ALA A 50 -3.86 -10.62 17.24
C ALA A 50 -3.65 -12.04 16.69
N PHE A 51 -3.86 -13.09 17.50
CA PHE A 51 -3.62 -14.47 17.05
C PHE A 51 -4.62 -14.96 16.01
N PRO A 52 -5.94 -14.70 16.13
CA PRO A 52 -6.88 -15.06 15.08
C PRO A 52 -6.56 -14.38 13.75
N PHE A 53 -6.09 -13.12 13.79
CA PHE A 53 -5.65 -12.44 12.58
C PHE A 53 -4.44 -13.13 11.94
N ILE A 54 -3.40 -13.44 12.74
CA ILE A 54 -2.20 -14.15 12.25
C ILE A 54 -2.56 -15.52 11.66
N HIS A 55 -3.52 -16.23 12.25
CA HIS A 55 -3.81 -17.62 11.88
C HIS A 55 -4.88 -17.77 10.78
N LYS A 56 -5.80 -16.81 10.62
CA LYS A 56 -6.91 -16.91 9.65
C LYS A 56 -6.98 -15.78 8.62
N GLU A 57 -6.54 -14.59 8.98
CA GLU A 57 -6.77 -13.40 8.14
C GLU A 57 -5.60 -13.12 7.20
N LEU A 58 -4.42 -13.71 7.46
CA LEU A 58 -3.26 -13.68 6.57
C LEU A 58 -3.60 -14.20 5.16
N ASP A 59 -4.38 -15.28 5.05
CA ASP A 59 -4.80 -15.83 3.74
C ASP A 59 -5.71 -14.86 2.96
N LYS A 60 -6.48 -14.02 3.67
CA LYS A 60 -7.33 -13.02 3.03
C LYS A 60 -6.51 -11.87 2.44
N LEU A 61 -5.29 -11.62 2.92
CA LEU A 61 -4.40 -10.63 2.29
C LEU A 61 -4.06 -11.02 0.85
N ASN A 62 -3.96 -12.32 0.53
CA ASN A 62 -3.74 -12.76 -0.85
C ASN A 62 -4.89 -12.38 -1.78
N PHE A 63 -6.13 -12.48 -1.28
CA PHE A 63 -7.30 -12.02 -2.02
C PHE A 63 -7.29 -10.51 -2.22
N VAL A 64 -6.95 -9.74 -1.18
CA VAL A 64 -6.83 -8.26 -1.28
C VAL A 64 -5.80 -7.87 -2.35
N TRP A 65 -4.66 -8.56 -2.39
CA TRP A 65 -3.64 -8.36 -3.43
C TRP A 65 -4.17 -8.62 -4.84
N ALA A 66 -4.81 -9.77 -5.04
CA ALA A 66 -5.37 -10.14 -6.33
C ALA A 66 -6.47 -9.17 -6.77
N PHE A 67 -7.34 -8.76 -5.85
CA PHE A 67 -8.42 -7.80 -6.09
C PHE A 67 -7.88 -6.42 -6.48
N LEU A 68 -6.85 -5.93 -5.79
CA LEU A 68 -6.24 -4.62 -6.09
C LEU A 68 -5.49 -4.59 -7.42
N LEU A 69 -4.97 -5.73 -7.87
CA LEU A 69 -4.18 -5.80 -9.10
C LEU A 69 -4.97 -5.32 -10.32
N TYR A 70 -6.22 -5.75 -10.46
CA TYR A 70 -7.04 -5.44 -11.63
C TYR A 70 -7.32 -3.93 -11.82
N PRO A 71 -7.87 -3.19 -10.83
CA PRO A 71 -8.08 -1.75 -10.97
C PRO A 71 -6.76 -0.98 -11.11
N VAL A 72 -5.67 -1.44 -10.46
CA VAL A 72 -4.34 -0.83 -10.58
C VAL A 72 -3.81 -0.92 -12.02
N LEU A 73 -3.86 -2.11 -12.63
CA LEU A 73 -3.42 -2.32 -14.01
C LEU A 73 -4.25 -1.46 -14.97
N LEU A 74 -5.57 -1.47 -14.81
CA LEU A 74 -6.47 -0.70 -15.65
C LEU A 74 -6.22 0.81 -15.53
N ALA A 75 -5.99 1.31 -14.31
CA ALA A 75 -5.69 2.71 -14.06
C ALA A 75 -4.35 3.15 -14.69
N PHE A 76 -3.31 2.31 -14.62
CA PHE A 76 -2.04 2.59 -15.29
C PHE A 76 -2.14 2.51 -16.81
N PHE A 77 -2.93 1.59 -17.35
CA PHE A 77 -3.20 1.51 -18.79
C PHE A 77 -3.82 2.81 -19.31
N PHE A 78 -4.88 3.31 -18.69
CA PHE A 78 -5.50 4.59 -19.07
C PHE A 78 -4.52 5.76 -18.94
N LYS A 79 -3.72 5.76 -17.88
CA LYS A 79 -2.70 6.77 -17.65
C LYS A 79 -1.65 6.80 -18.77
N ASP A 80 -1.15 5.64 -19.18
CA ASP A 80 -0.10 5.55 -20.19
C ASP A 80 -0.63 5.79 -21.60
N ILE A 81 -1.82 5.31 -21.94
CA ILE A 81 -2.46 5.60 -23.23
C ILE A 81 -2.74 7.09 -23.41
N LYS A 82 -3.17 7.77 -22.35
CA LYS A 82 -3.36 9.23 -22.39
C LYS A 82 -2.06 9.95 -22.75
N HIS A 83 -0.92 9.44 -22.27
CA HIS A 83 0.39 9.99 -22.59
C HIS A 83 0.86 9.64 -24.00
N SER A 84 0.65 8.41 -24.47
CA SER A 84 1.09 7.96 -25.79
C SER A 84 0.22 8.44 -26.96
N LYS A 85 -1.08 8.66 -26.74
CA LYS A 85 -2.05 9.07 -27.78
C LYS A 85 -2.92 10.24 -27.32
N PRO A 86 -2.33 11.41 -27.01
CA PRO A 86 -3.05 12.54 -26.43
C PRO A 86 -4.14 13.11 -27.35
N SER A 87 -4.04 12.96 -28.67
CA SER A 87 -5.07 13.44 -29.61
C SER A 87 -6.39 12.67 -29.55
N LYS A 88 -6.38 11.40 -29.12
CA LYS A 88 -7.59 10.54 -29.00
C LYS A 88 -8.04 10.38 -27.55
N TRP A 89 -7.11 10.47 -26.60
CA TRP A 89 -7.32 10.16 -25.18
C TRP A 89 -7.06 11.34 -24.24
N GLY A 90 -6.59 12.47 -24.77
CA GLY A 90 -6.54 13.76 -24.08
C GLY A 90 -7.84 14.55 -24.28
N GLY A 91 -8.17 15.43 -23.33
CA GLY A 91 -9.36 16.28 -23.38
C GLY A 91 -10.63 15.67 -22.76
N ASN A 92 -11.79 16.29 -23.00
CA ASN A 92 -13.11 15.92 -22.45
C ASN A 92 -13.82 14.79 -23.24
N THR A 93 -13.07 13.83 -23.80
CA THR A 93 -13.70 12.69 -24.48
C THR A 93 -14.26 11.70 -23.46
N PHE A 94 -15.33 10.96 -23.81
CA PHE A 94 -15.94 9.95 -22.94
C PHE A 94 -14.91 8.94 -22.40
N LEU A 95 -14.00 8.48 -23.26
CA LEU A 95 -12.91 7.57 -22.90
C LEU A 95 -11.90 8.20 -21.93
N SER A 96 -11.60 9.50 -22.07
CA SER A 96 -10.73 10.21 -21.12
C SER A 96 -11.39 10.36 -19.75
N ASN A 97 -12.70 10.64 -19.72
CA ASN A 97 -13.48 10.75 -18.49
C ASN A 97 -13.59 9.40 -17.77
N ALA A 98 -13.86 8.31 -18.50
CA ALA A 98 -13.86 6.96 -17.96
C ALA A 98 -12.50 6.58 -17.35
N GLY A 99 -11.40 6.84 -18.06
CA GLY A 99 -10.05 6.62 -17.55
C GLY A 99 -9.72 7.46 -16.31
N MET A 100 -10.22 8.70 -16.24
CA MET A 100 -10.07 9.57 -15.06
C MET A 100 -10.83 9.03 -13.85
N ILE A 101 -12.06 8.53 -14.04
CA ILE A 101 -12.87 7.92 -12.98
C ILE A 101 -12.16 6.68 -12.44
N VAL A 102 -11.70 5.78 -13.31
CA VAL A 102 -10.95 4.57 -12.91
C VAL A 102 -9.69 4.94 -12.14
N LYS A 103 -8.92 5.92 -12.62
CA LYS A 103 -7.73 6.41 -11.91
C LYS A 103 -8.07 6.97 -10.53
N LYS A 104 -9.16 7.74 -10.41
CA LYS A 104 -9.59 8.32 -9.13
C LYS A 104 -10.03 7.22 -8.15
N LEU A 105 -10.93 6.33 -8.57
CA LEU A 105 -11.41 5.22 -7.74
C LEU A 105 -10.25 4.32 -7.27
N THR A 106 -9.34 3.98 -8.18
CA THR A 106 -8.15 3.19 -7.84
C THR A 106 -7.25 3.92 -6.85
N GLY A 107 -7.08 5.24 -7.02
CA GLY A 107 -6.33 6.07 -6.08
C GLY A 107 -6.95 6.06 -4.68
N GLU A 108 -8.26 6.22 -4.57
CA GLU A 108 -8.98 6.13 -3.29
C GLU A 108 -8.84 4.74 -2.67
N LEU A 109 -9.04 3.67 -3.44
CA LEU A 109 -8.88 2.28 -2.96
C LEU A 109 -7.47 2.05 -2.40
N LEU A 110 -6.43 2.51 -3.09
CA LEU A 110 -5.04 2.41 -2.63
C LEU A 110 -4.81 3.19 -1.34
N LEU A 111 -5.43 4.36 -1.17
CA LEU A 111 -5.34 5.14 0.07
C LEU A 111 -6.03 4.40 1.22
N TRP A 112 -7.23 3.87 1.01
CA TRP A 112 -7.95 3.09 2.02
C TRP A 112 -7.15 1.88 2.48
N VAL A 113 -6.62 1.10 1.54
CA VAL A 113 -5.77 -0.06 1.85
C VAL A 113 -4.52 0.38 2.59
N SER A 114 -3.87 1.46 2.17
CA SER A 114 -2.69 2.00 2.85
C SER A 114 -3.02 2.41 4.30
N GLY A 115 -4.16 3.06 4.53
CA GLY A 115 -4.55 3.49 5.88
C GLY A 115 -4.83 2.31 6.80
N ILE A 116 -5.58 1.31 6.32
CA ILE A 116 -5.84 0.08 7.06
C ILE A 116 -4.52 -0.64 7.35
N SER A 117 -3.63 -0.78 6.35
CA SER A 117 -2.38 -1.51 6.50
C SER A 117 -1.38 -0.79 7.41
N VAL A 118 -1.29 0.55 7.36
CA VAL A 118 -0.51 1.35 8.34
C VAL A 118 -1.01 1.11 9.75
N SER A 119 -2.33 1.14 9.94
CA SER A 119 -2.94 0.97 11.26
C SER A 119 -2.65 -0.43 11.81
N LEU A 120 -2.86 -1.46 11.00
CA LEU A 120 -2.53 -2.84 11.35
C LEU A 120 -1.04 -2.99 11.65
N PHE A 121 -0.17 -2.45 10.79
CA PHE A 121 1.28 -2.53 10.97
C PHE A 121 1.71 -1.94 12.32
N LEU A 122 1.19 -0.76 12.69
CA LEU A 122 1.51 -0.12 13.96
C LEU A 122 0.99 -0.89 15.16
N VAL A 123 -0.24 -1.40 15.10
CA VAL A 123 -0.80 -2.24 16.16
C VAL A 123 0.07 -3.49 16.31
N PHE A 124 0.32 -4.25 15.25
CA PHE A 124 1.15 -5.44 15.30
C PHE A 124 2.57 -5.17 15.80
N LEU A 125 3.20 -4.08 15.35
CA LEU A 125 4.56 -3.70 15.75
C LEU A 125 4.64 -3.36 17.24
N THR A 126 3.65 -2.64 17.76
CA THR A 126 3.63 -2.23 19.18
C THR A 126 3.23 -3.36 20.10
N THR A 127 2.37 -4.27 19.63
CA THR A 127 1.72 -5.22 20.51
C THR A 127 2.27 -6.63 20.50
N LEU A 128 2.76 -7.12 19.36
CA LEU A 128 3.28 -8.47 19.27
C LEU A 128 4.46 -8.70 20.22
N PRO A 129 5.44 -7.77 20.38
CA PRO A 129 6.50 -7.96 21.35
C PRO A 129 5.98 -8.17 22.78
N ALA A 130 4.98 -7.38 23.19
CA ALA A 130 4.38 -7.50 24.53
C ALA A 130 3.66 -8.84 24.72
N LEU A 131 2.89 -9.29 23.73
CA LEU A 131 2.17 -10.57 23.78
C LEU A 131 3.15 -11.75 23.85
N LEU A 132 4.15 -11.76 22.97
CA LEU A 132 5.14 -12.83 22.84
C LEU A 132 5.98 -12.98 24.14
N ILE A 133 6.28 -11.88 24.83
CA ILE A 133 7.01 -11.89 26.12
C ILE A 133 6.11 -12.35 27.27
N SER A 134 4.82 -11.97 27.25
CA SER A 134 3.89 -12.25 28.36
C SER A 134 3.39 -13.70 28.41
N GLU A 135 3.41 -14.42 27.28
CA GLU A 135 2.89 -15.78 27.21
C GLU A 135 3.99 -16.84 27.37
N SER A 136 3.90 -17.60 28.45
CA SER A 136 4.84 -18.65 28.83
C SER A 136 4.87 -19.87 27.89
N ASN A 137 3.90 -20.00 26.97
CA ASN A 137 3.77 -21.15 26.05
C ASN A 137 3.84 -20.76 24.57
N THR A 138 4.42 -19.61 24.24
CA THR A 138 4.55 -19.16 22.85
C THR A 138 5.53 -20.06 22.09
N SER A 139 5.07 -20.77 21.06
CA SER A 139 5.93 -21.66 20.30
C SER A 139 6.85 -20.88 19.34
N PRO A 140 8.04 -21.39 18.98
CA PRO A 140 8.90 -20.75 17.97
C PRO A 140 8.19 -20.48 16.63
N ARG A 141 7.19 -21.30 16.30
CA ARG A 141 6.35 -21.12 15.11
C ARG A 141 5.52 -19.84 15.18
N ASP A 142 4.96 -19.50 16.34
CA ASP A 142 4.12 -18.31 16.53
C ASP A 142 4.94 -17.02 16.39
N TYR A 143 6.20 -17.04 16.85
CA TYR A 143 7.16 -15.96 16.62
C TYR A 143 7.42 -15.74 15.12
N VAL A 144 7.72 -16.82 14.39
CA VAL A 144 8.01 -16.74 12.94
C VAL A 144 6.78 -16.24 12.18
N LEU A 145 5.58 -16.75 12.48
CA LEU A 145 4.34 -16.31 11.84
C LEU A 145 4.02 -14.84 12.15
N SER A 146 4.29 -14.39 13.37
CA SER A 146 4.11 -13.00 13.78
C SER A 146 5.03 -12.04 13.00
N LEU A 147 6.32 -12.38 12.90
CA LEU A 147 7.29 -11.62 12.11
C LEU A 147 6.93 -11.61 10.61
N TYR A 148 6.52 -12.76 10.08
CA TYR A 148 6.05 -12.87 8.70
C TYR A 148 4.82 -11.99 8.44
N SER A 149 3.86 -11.96 9.37
CA SER A 149 2.68 -11.10 9.29
C SER A 149 3.04 -9.63 9.23
N ILE A 150 3.92 -9.16 10.14
CA ILE A 150 4.42 -7.77 10.13
C ILE A 150 5.08 -7.45 8.79
N PHE A 151 5.92 -8.36 8.29
CA PHE A 151 6.59 -8.19 7.00
C PHE A 151 5.59 -8.08 5.84
N CYS A 152 4.60 -8.97 5.76
CA CYS A 152 3.58 -8.96 4.71
C CYS A 152 2.73 -7.68 4.73
N ILE A 153 2.30 -7.22 5.91
CA ILE A 153 1.52 -5.99 6.06
C ILE A 153 2.39 -4.77 5.73
N GLY A 154 3.65 -4.76 6.15
CA GLY A 154 4.62 -3.72 5.80
C GLY A 154 4.85 -3.63 4.29
N LEU A 155 5.00 -4.78 3.63
CA LEU A 155 5.15 -4.87 2.17
C LEU A 155 3.89 -4.38 1.44
N LEU A 156 2.69 -4.75 1.91
CA LEU A 156 1.42 -4.23 1.40
C LEU A 156 1.31 -2.72 1.54
N THR A 157 1.66 -2.18 2.71
CA THR A 157 1.69 -0.74 2.96
C THR A 157 2.63 -0.03 2.01
N PHE A 158 3.86 -0.55 1.86
CA PHE A 158 4.86 0.07 1.00
C PHE A 158 4.44 0.08 -0.47
N ILE A 159 3.96 -1.05 -0.98
CA ILE A 159 3.56 -1.18 -2.38
C ILE A 159 2.30 -0.35 -2.66
N SER A 160 1.29 -0.37 -1.80
CA SER A 160 0.06 0.43 -1.99
C SER A 160 0.37 1.93 -2.03
N LEU A 161 1.14 2.45 -1.08
CA LEU A 161 1.60 3.85 -1.06
C LEU A 161 2.44 4.19 -2.30
N LYS A 162 3.39 3.33 -2.67
CA LYS A 162 4.23 3.55 -3.86
C LYS A 162 3.40 3.53 -5.14
N THR A 163 2.41 2.66 -5.22
CA THR A 163 1.48 2.55 -6.35
C THR A 163 0.60 3.79 -6.44
N TYR A 164 0.06 4.26 -5.31
CA TYR A 164 -0.68 5.51 -5.22
C TYR A 164 0.16 6.70 -5.70
N TYR A 165 1.40 6.83 -5.19
CA TYR A 165 2.35 7.86 -5.61
C TYR A 165 2.56 7.84 -7.13
N ARG A 166 2.85 6.65 -7.67
CA ARG A 166 3.08 6.48 -9.11
C ARG A 166 1.84 6.79 -9.92
N LEU A 167 0.65 6.43 -9.46
CA LEU A 167 -0.60 6.72 -10.16
C LEU A 167 -0.88 8.23 -10.21
N ARG A 168 -0.58 8.96 -9.13
CA ARG A 168 -0.86 10.40 -8.99
C ARG A 168 0.08 11.29 -9.79
N ILE A 169 1.37 10.98 -9.87
CA ILE A 169 2.32 11.77 -10.67
C ILE A 169 1.96 11.71 -12.15
N ASP A 170 2.05 12.85 -12.83
CA ASP A 170 1.79 12.96 -14.27
C ASP A 170 2.99 12.54 -15.13
N LYS A 171 3.37 11.25 -15.03
CA LYS A 171 4.42 10.61 -15.83
C LYS A 171 3.99 9.21 -16.24
N PRO A 172 4.21 8.76 -17.49
CA PRO A 172 3.89 7.40 -17.89
C PRO A 172 4.73 6.42 -17.05
N PHE A 173 4.13 5.29 -16.69
CA PHE A 173 4.75 4.34 -15.75
C PHE A 173 5.08 3.01 -16.40
N ILE A 174 4.12 2.29 -16.97
CA ILE A 174 4.35 0.98 -17.60
C ILE A 174 5.23 1.17 -18.83
N PHE A 175 4.94 2.16 -19.68
CA PHE A 175 5.74 2.43 -20.88
C PHE A 175 7.20 2.71 -20.52
N ASN A 176 7.47 3.58 -19.54
CA ASN A 176 8.82 3.85 -19.04
C ASN A 176 9.46 2.66 -18.30
N TRP A 177 8.66 1.77 -17.73
CA TRP A 177 9.16 0.58 -17.04
C TRP A 177 9.62 -0.46 -18.06
N VAL A 178 8.81 -0.70 -19.10
CA VAL A 178 9.09 -1.66 -20.18
C VAL A 178 10.23 -1.20 -21.07
N THR A 179 10.37 0.11 -21.33
CA THR A 179 11.46 0.65 -22.17
C THR A 179 12.76 0.93 -21.40
N SER A 180 12.80 0.66 -20.10
CA SER A 180 13.98 0.95 -19.28
C SER A 180 15.10 -0.07 -19.52
N HIS A 181 16.11 0.33 -20.31
CA HIS A 181 17.31 -0.46 -20.57
C HIS A 181 18.01 -0.93 -19.28
N THR A 182 18.04 -0.13 -18.23
CA THR A 182 18.66 -0.51 -16.95
C THR A 182 17.95 -1.68 -16.28
N LYS A 183 16.61 -1.71 -16.31
CA LYS A 183 15.83 -2.80 -15.71
C LYS A 183 15.93 -4.08 -16.52
N ILE A 184 15.92 -3.96 -17.85
CA ILE A 184 16.16 -5.08 -18.75
C ILE A 184 17.53 -5.69 -18.45
N LYS A 185 18.58 -4.87 -18.33
CA LYS A 185 19.93 -5.32 -17.94
C LYS A 185 19.97 -6.02 -16.59
N ILE A 186 19.26 -5.50 -15.57
CA ILE A 186 19.18 -6.12 -14.25
C ILE A 186 18.46 -7.48 -14.32
N ILE A 187 17.37 -7.59 -15.08
CA ILE A 187 16.65 -8.87 -15.27
C ILE A 187 17.56 -9.89 -15.94
N TYR A 188 18.25 -9.52 -17.02
CA TYR A 188 19.21 -10.41 -17.68
C TYR A 188 20.36 -10.81 -16.75
N ALA A 189 20.89 -9.89 -15.94
CA ALA A 189 21.92 -10.20 -14.95
C ALA A 189 21.42 -11.21 -13.91
N MET A 190 20.19 -11.04 -13.40
CA MET A 190 19.59 -11.99 -12.45
C MET A 190 19.33 -13.36 -13.10
N MET A 191 18.84 -13.40 -14.36
CA MET A 191 18.66 -14.65 -15.10
C MET A 191 19.99 -15.37 -15.35
N PHE A 192 21.05 -14.63 -15.69
CA PHE A 192 22.39 -15.17 -15.86
C PHE A 192 22.94 -15.76 -14.56
N ILE A 193 22.85 -15.03 -13.45
CA ILE A 193 23.26 -15.51 -12.12
C ILE A 193 22.45 -16.76 -11.73
N ALA A 194 21.14 -16.76 -11.96
CA ALA A 194 20.27 -17.91 -11.69
C ALA A 194 20.66 -19.13 -12.54
N SER A 195 20.98 -18.94 -13.82
CA SER A 195 21.46 -20.03 -14.69
C SER A 195 22.80 -20.61 -14.25
N LEU A 196 23.70 -19.79 -13.73
CA LEU A 196 24.97 -20.25 -13.15
C LEU A 196 24.77 -21.02 -11.84
N ALA A 197 23.78 -20.63 -11.04
CA ALA A 197 23.44 -21.33 -9.81
C ALA A 197 22.80 -22.71 -10.05
N LEU A 198 22.10 -22.88 -11.19
CA LEU A 198 21.48 -24.15 -11.61
C LEU A 198 22.43 -25.12 -12.32
N LEU A 199 23.67 -24.69 -12.62
CA LEU A 199 24.73 -25.51 -13.22
C LEU A 199 25.64 -26.18 -12.16
N LYS A 200 25.28 -26.08 -10.87
CA LYS A 200 25.88 -26.83 -9.76
C LYS A 200 24.92 -27.90 -9.27
#